data_AF-A0A382Y6V7-F1
#
_entry.id   AF-A0A382Y6V7-F1
#
_cell.length_a   1.000
_cell.length_b   1.000
_cell.length_c   1.000
_cell.angle_alpha   90.00
_cell.angle_beta   90.00
_cell.angle_gamma   90.00
#
_symmetry.space_group_name_H-M   'P 1'
#
loop_
_entity.id
_entity.type
_entity.pdbx_description
1 polymer ?
#
loop_
_entity_poly.entity_id
_entity_poly.type
_entity_poly.pdbx_seq_one_letter_code
_entity_poly.pdbx_strand_id
1 'polypeptide(L)' 'MAKEINSTKAYSILQQSGNSVLIDVRSSMEYEYVGHPINAIHIPIKEPPDWEIRTDFINNVRS' A
#
# COMPACT_ATOMS: atom_id res chain seq x y z
N MET A 1 -16.99 2.33 5.02
CA MET A 1 -16.87 0.86 4.90
C MET A 1 -15.83 0.58 3.83
N ALA A 2 -14.83 -0.25 4.09
CA ALA A 2 -13.87 -0.64 3.05
C ALA A 2 -14.57 -1.57 2.04
N LYS A 3 -14.26 -1.41 0.75
CA LYS A 3 -14.78 -2.28 -0.31
C LYS A 3 -13.66 -3.19 -0.79
N GLU A 4 -13.90 -4.49 -0.76
CA GLU A 4 -13.00 -5.46 -1.37
C GLU A 4 -13.12 -5.41 -2.89
N ILE A 5 -11.98 -5.35 -3.57
CA ILE A 5 -11.86 -5.36 -5.02
C ILE A 5 -10.70 -6.26 -5.42
N ASN A 6 -10.82 -6.92 -6.57
CA ASN A 6 -9.73 -7.74 -7.11
C ASN A 6 -8.65 -6.88 -7.79
N SER A 7 -7.50 -7.50 -8.09
CA SER A 7 -6.34 -6.84 -8.68
C SER A 7 -6.63 -6.19 -10.04
N THR A 8 -7.37 -6.86 -10.93
CA THR A 8 -7.72 -6.32 -12.26
C THR A 8 -8.58 -5.06 -12.14
N LYS A 9 -9.53 -5.03 -11.21
CA LYS A 9 -10.38 -3.86 -10.98
C LYS A 9 -9.62 -2.73 -10.32
N ALA A 10 -8.74 -3.03 -9.36
CA ALA A 10 -7.85 -2.05 -8.74
C ALA A 10 -6.96 -1.37 -9.79
N TYR A 11 -6.32 -2.16 -10.67
CA TYR A 11 -5.52 -1.63 -11.77
C TYR A 11 -6.36 -0.72 -12.69
N SER A 12 -7.57 -1.14 -13.06
CA SER A 12 -8.47 -0.33 -13.89
C SER A 12 -8.84 1.02 -13.25
N ILE A 13 -9.03 1.05 -11.92
CA ILE A 13 -9.30 2.29 -11.17
C ILE A 13 -8.09 3.23 -11.26
N LEU A 14 -6.88 2.71 -11.06
CA LEU A 14 -5.64 3.48 -11.15
C LEU A 14 -5.41 4.07 -12.54
N GLN A 15 -5.83 3.37 -13.60
CA GLN A 15 -5.72 3.89 -14.97
C GLN A 15 -6.76 4.97 -15.31
N GLN A 16 -7.94 4.94 -14.68
CA GLN A 16 -9.06 5.82 -15.01
C GLN A 16 -9.14 7.08 -14.15
N SER A 17 -8.56 7.05 -12.95
CA SER A 17 -8.68 8.11 -11.95
C SER A 17 -7.32 8.67 -11.59
N GLY A 18 -7.04 9.91 -12.02
CA GLY A 18 -5.79 10.61 -11.67
C GLY A 18 -5.64 10.95 -10.18
N ASN A 19 -6.73 10.84 -9.40
CA ASN A 19 -6.73 11.11 -7.96
C ASN A 19 -6.71 9.82 -7.12
N SER A 20 -6.53 8.66 -7.75
CA SER A 20 -6.43 7.38 -7.05
C SER A 20 -4.97 7.01 -6.82
N VAL A 21 -4.67 6.60 -5.59
CA VAL A 21 -3.35 6.09 -5.21
C VAL A 21 -3.46 4.63 -4.80
N LEU A 22 -2.38 3.89 -5.01
CA LEU A 22 -2.21 2.54 -4.48
C LEU A 22 -1.20 2.60 -3.34
N ILE A 23 -1.60 2.18 -2.15
CA ILE A 23 -0.71 2.10 -0.99
C ILE A 23 -0.30 0.65 -0.81
N ASP A 24 1.00 0.36 -0.92
CA ASP A 24 1.56 -0.93 -0.58
C ASP A 24 1.91 -0.94 0.91
N VAL A 25 1.19 -1.76 1.68
CA VAL A 25 1.30 -1.83 3.14
C VAL A 25 2.19 -2.98 3.62
N ARG A 26 2.78 -3.73 2.70
CA ARG A 26 3.71 -4.82 3.00
C ARG A 26 4.98 -4.29 3.66
N SER A 27 5.76 -5.19 4.25
CA SER A 27 7.06 -4.84 4.83
C SER A 27 8.00 -4.25 3.78
N SER A 28 8.99 -3.48 4.23
CA SER A 28 10.06 -2.94 3.37
C SER A 28 10.77 -4.06 2.61
N MET A 29 11.02 -5.19 3.27
CA MET A 29 11.66 -6.35 2.63
C MET A 29 10.84 -6.90 1.45
N GLU A 30 9.52 -7.01 1.58
CA GLU A 30 8.66 -7.48 0.48
C GLU A 30 8.60 -6.46 -0.66
N TYR A 31 8.50 -5.18 -0.33
CA TYR A 31 8.42 -4.10 -1.31
C TYR A 31 9.70 -4.00 -2.15
N GLU A 32 10.87 -4.08 -1.50
CA GLU A 32 12.18 -3.91 -2.14
C GLU A 32 12.65 -5.16 -2.88
N TYR A 33 12.35 -6.36 -2.37
CA TYR A 33 12.99 -7.60 -2.87
C TYR A 33 12.07 -8.57 -3.60
N VAL A 34 10.74 -8.45 -3.49
CA VAL A 34 9.79 -9.31 -4.27
C VAL A 34 9.29 -8.57 -5.51
N GLY A 35 9.20 -7.24 -5.43
CA GLY A 35 8.61 -6.38 -6.45
C GLY A 35 7.26 -5.82 -6.00
N HIS A 36 6.87 -4.72 -6.62
CA HIS A 36 5.68 -3.95 -6.27
C HIS A 36 5.02 -3.35 -7.53
N PRO A 37 3.72 -3.01 -7.48
CA PRO A 37 3.05 -2.32 -8.57
C PRO A 37 3.71 -0.97 -8.87
N ILE A 38 3.81 -0.63 -10.15
CA ILE A 38 4.39 0.65 -10.59
C ILE A 38 3.58 1.82 -9.99
N ASN A 39 4.28 2.84 -9.50
CA ASN A 39 3.73 4.03 -8.85
C ASN A 39 2.95 3.76 -7.54
N ALA A 40 3.10 2.58 -6.94
CA ALA A 40 2.62 2.35 -5.58
C ALA A 40 3.39 3.24 -4.59
N ILE A 41 2.68 3.77 -3.60
CA ILE A 41 3.26 4.47 -2.46
C ILE A 41 3.49 3.44 -1.36
N HIS A 42 4.74 3.23 -0.96
CA HIS A 42 5.06 2.30 0.12
C HIS A 42 4.87 2.95 1.48
N ILE A 43 3.95 2.40 2.28
CA ILE A 43 3.73 2.80 3.68
C ILE A 43 3.51 1.51 4.47
N PRO A 44 4.54 0.93 5.09
CA PRO A 44 4.41 -0.34 5.76
C PRO A 44 3.50 -0.20 7.00
N ILE A 45 2.57 -1.14 7.17
CA ILE A 45 1.73 -1.18 8.39
C ILE A 45 2.40 -1.97 9.52
N LYS A 46 3.32 -2.88 9.17
CA LYS A 46 4.08 -3.75 10.08
C LYS A 46 5.49 -3.91 9.56
N GLU A 47 6.45 -3.96 10.46
CA GLU A 47 7.87 -4.18 10.15
C GLU A 47 8.53 -5.12 11.17
N PRO A 48 9.60 -5.84 10.80
CA PRO A 48 10.41 -6.57 11.76
C PRO A 48 11.14 -5.61 12.72
N PRO A 49 11.55 -6.09 13.91
CA PRO A 49 11.41 -7.46 14.38
C PRO A 49 10.03 -7.79 14.96
N ASP A 50 9.26 -6.78 15.35
CA ASP A 50 8.09 -6.96 16.22
C ASP A 50 6.81 -7.34 15.47
N TRP A 51 6.69 -6.97 14.19
CA TRP A 51 5.50 -7.21 13.35
C TRP A 51 4.20 -6.62 13.93
N GLU A 52 4.33 -5.66 14.83
CA GLU A 52 3.24 -4.90 15.42
C GLU A 52 2.78 -3.79 14.48
N ILE A 53 1.52 -3.38 14.63
CA ILE A 53 0.97 -2.27 13.86
C ILE A 53 1.71 -0.99 14.24
N ARG A 54 2.30 -0.33 13.26
CA ARG A 54 3.02 0.92 13.47
C ARG A 54 2.06 2.04 13.88
N THR A 55 2.38 2.72 14.98
CA THR A 55 1.54 3.81 15.53
C THR A 55 1.50 5.05 14.64
N ASP A 56 2.49 5.23 13.76
CA ASP A 56 2.60 6.33 12.81
C ASP A 56 1.93 6.08 11.46
N PHE A 57 1.43 4.85 11.20
CA PHE A 57 0.87 4.46 9.90
C PHE A 57 -0.20 5.44 9.39
N ILE A 58 -1.18 5.80 10.23
CA ILE A 58 -2.27 6.70 9.85
C ILE A 58 -1.76 8.11 9.52
N ASN A 59 -0.70 8.57 10.18
CA ASN A 59 -0.12 9.88 9.90
C ASN A 59 0.59 9.87 8.54
N ASN A 60 1.33 8.81 8.25
CA ASN A 60 2.04 8.64 6.97
C ASN A 60 1.08 8.48 5.78
N VAL A 61 -0.10 7.89 5.98
CA VAL A 61 -1.14 7.79 4.92
C VAL A 61 -1.78 9.14 4.59
N ARG A 62 -1.78 10.09 5.53
CA ARG A 62 -2.46 11.39 5.39
C ARG A 62 -1.58 12.50 4.81
N SER A 63 -0.25 12.34 4.86
CA SER A 63 0.73 13.30 4.35
C SER A 63 0.86 13.23 2.84
#